data_AF-A0A1D9GSC3-F1
#
_entry.id   AF-A0A1D9GSC3-F1
#
_cell.length_a   1.000
_cell.length_b   1.000
_cell.length_c   1.000
_cell.angle_alpha   90.00
_cell.angle_beta   90.00
_cell.angle_gamma   90.00
#
_symmetry.space_group_name_H-M   'P 1'
#
loop_
_entity.id
_entity.type
_entity.pdbx_description
1 polymer ?
#
loop_
_entity_poly.entity_id
_entity_poly.type
_entity_poly.pdbx_seq_one_letter_code
_entity_poly.pdbx_strand_id
1 'polypeptide(L)' 'MDPDDVIRKFEQLALDDDIELDVDDAIAMLAALLTDRTIEGKERALLERVGATLYRVGLNERMVAARQRRR' A
#
# COMPACT_ATOMS: atom_id res chain seq x y z
N MET A 1 11.68 4.68 17.76
CA MET A 1 11.10 5.66 16.82
C MET A 1 9.68 5.90 17.29
N ASP A 2 9.28 7.16 17.44
CA ASP A 2 7.92 7.51 17.85
C ASP A 2 6.96 7.30 16.65
N PRO A 3 5.68 6.92 16.86
CA PRO A 3 4.67 6.93 15.81
C PRO A 3 4.66 8.20 14.93
N ASP A 4 4.84 9.37 15.53
CA ASP A 4 4.86 10.64 14.79
C ASP A 4 6.05 10.73 13.82
N ASP A 5 7.21 10.20 14.21
CA ASP A 5 8.39 10.17 13.33
C ASP A 5 8.16 9.26 12.12
N VAL A 6 7.42 8.16 12.31
CA VAL A 6 7.06 7.23 11.24
C VAL A 6 6.07 7.88 10.27
N ILE A 7 5.07 8.60 10.79
CA ILE A 7 4.09 9.33 9.96
C ILE A 7 4.78 10.40 9.13
N ARG A 8 5.67 11.21 9.72
CA ARG A 8 6.44 12.22 8.97
C ARG A 8 7.26 11.60 7.85
N LYS A 9 7.81 10.40 8.05
CA LYS A 9 8.53 9.68 7.00
C LYS A 9 7.60 9.22 5.88
N PHE A 10 6.38 8.78 6.19
CA PHE A 10 5.37 8.47 5.17
C PHE A 10 4.98 9.71 4.37
N GLU A 11 4.76 10.84 5.02
CA GLU A 11 4.47 12.12 4.36
C GLU A 11 5.61 12.55 3.44
N GLN A 12 6.85 12.43 3.91
CA GLN A 12 8.02 12.75 3.11
C GLN A 12 8.09 11.90 1.84
N LEU A 13 7.91 10.58 1.96
CA LEU A 13 7.93 9.68 0.80
C LEU A 13 6.75 9.94 -0.16
N ALA A 14 5.57 10.24 0.38
CA ALA A 14 4.38 10.51 -0.42
C ALA A 14 4.44 11.81 -1.22
N LEU A 15 5.27 12.77 -0.80
CA LEU A 15 5.49 14.06 -1.45
C LEU A 15 6.78 14.11 -2.27
N ASP A 16 7.51 13.00 -2.35
CA ASP A 16 8.75 12.91 -3.11
C ASP A 16 8.44 12.59 -4.57
N ASP A 17 8.53 13.61 -5.44
CA ASP A 17 8.26 13.49 -6.88
C ASP A 17 9.28 12.60 -7.62
N ASP A 18 10.43 12.29 -7.00
CA ASP A 18 11.45 11.40 -7.56
C ASP A 18 11.13 9.92 -7.30
N ILE A 19 10.08 9.62 -6.51
CA ILE A 19 9.66 8.26 -6.16
C ILE A 19 8.32 7.93 -6.82
N GLU A 20 8.31 6.89 -7.64
CA GLU A 20 7.07 6.32 -8.15
C GLU A 20 6.41 5.42 -7.08
N LEU A 21 5.21 5.81 -6.63
CA LEU A 21 4.42 5.08 -5.64
C LEU A 21 3.20 4.41 -6.30
N ASP A 22 3.45 3.41 -7.14
CA ASP A 22 2.39 2.61 -7.75
C ASP A 22 1.73 1.68 -6.71
N VAL A 23 0.39 1.73 -6.64
CA VAL A 23 -0.40 0.96 -5.67
C VAL A 23 -0.32 -0.54 -5.92
N ASP A 24 -0.29 -0.98 -7.19
CA ASP A 24 -0.20 -2.40 -7.54
C ASP A 24 1.18 -2.96 -7.20
N ASP A 25 2.24 -2.19 -7.43
CA ASP A 25 3.60 -2.57 -7.01
C ASP A 25 3.73 -2.65 -5.47
N ALA A 26 3.17 -1.67 -4.75
CA ALA A 26 3.15 -1.70 -3.29
C ALA A 26 2.42 -2.93 -2.74
N ILE A 27 1.29 -3.32 -3.36
CA ILE A 27 0.56 -4.54 -3.00
C ILE A 27 1.40 -5.79 -3.28
N ALA A 28 2.05 -5.87 -4.44
CA ALA A 28 2.88 -7.01 -4.81
C ALA A 28 4.07 -7.19 -3.85
N MET A 29 4.76 -6.10 -3.52
CA MET A 29 5.87 -6.12 -2.55
C MET A 29 5.41 -6.55 -1.15
N LEU A 30 4.26 -6.02 -0.68
CA LEU A 30 3.71 -6.40 0.63
C LEU A 30 3.26 -7.87 0.66
N ALA A 31 2.64 -8.36 -0.42
CA ALA A 31 2.25 -9.76 -0.53
C ALA A 31 3.49 -10.68 -0.49
N ALA A 32 4.56 -10.31 -1.20
CA ALA A 32 5.83 -11.03 -1.17
C ALA A 32 6.42 -11.06 0.26
N LEU A 33 6.43 -9.93 0.96
CA LEU A 33 6.88 -9.86 2.35
C LEU A 33 6.07 -10.79 3.27
N LEU A 34 4.75 -10.83 3.11
CA LEU A 34 3.87 -11.70 3.91
C LEU A 34 3.99 -13.21 3.62
N THR A 35 4.77 -13.59 2.61
CA THR A 35 5.16 -15.00 2.42
C THR A 35 6.23 -15.44 3.41
N ASP A 36 6.95 -14.50 4.03
CA ASP A 36 7.88 -14.78 5.13
C ASP A 36 7.09 -15.33 6.33
N ARG A 37 7.44 -16.56 6.73
CA ARG A 37 6.78 -17.27 7.83
C ARG A 37 7.20 -16.74 9.19
N THR A 38 8.23 -15.90 9.28
CA THR A 38 8.62 -15.26 10.55
C THR A 38 7.69 -14.10 10.92
N ILE A 39 6.91 -13.58 9.97
CA ILE A 39 5.92 -12.54 10.20
C ILE A 39 4.59 -13.19 10.60
N GLU A 40 4.33 -13.18 11.90
CA GLU A 40 3.20 -13.86 12.51
C GLU A 40 2.40 -12.95 13.48
N GLY A 41 1.27 -13.45 13.96
CA GLY A 41 0.49 -12.81 15.00
C GLY A 41 0.00 -11.40 14.65
N LYS A 42 0.24 -10.44 15.56
CA LYS A 42 -0.29 -9.07 15.45
C LYS A 42 0.29 -8.30 14.27
N GLU A 43 1.58 -8.48 13.98
CA GLU A 43 2.27 -7.81 12.88
C GLU A 43 1.69 -8.26 11.54
N ARG A 44 1.55 -9.58 11.37
CA ARG A 44 0.90 -10.17 10.20
C ARG A 44 -0.51 -9.62 10.00
N ALA A 45 -1.34 -9.64 11.05
CA ALA A 45 -2.71 -9.16 10.97
C ALA A 45 -2.81 -7.67 10.59
N LEU A 46 -1.88 -6.84 11.08
CA LEU A 46 -1.81 -5.42 10.73
C LEU A 46 -1.44 -5.24 9.25
N LEU A 47 -0.40 -5.92 8.79
CA LEU A 47 0.07 -5.86 7.41
C LEU A 47 -0.97 -6.39 6.42
N GLU A 48 -1.66 -7.49 6.75
CA GLU A 48 -2.79 -8.00 5.95
C GLU A 48 -3.91 -6.97 5.80
N ARG A 49 -4.24 -6.24 6.89
CA ARG A 49 -5.25 -5.18 6.86
C ARG A 49 -4.82 -3.98 6.01
N VAL A 50 -3.54 -3.61 6.07
CA VAL A 50 -2.98 -2.56 5.21
C VAL A 50 -3.05 -2.99 3.74
N GLY A 51 -2.60 -4.20 3.42
CA GLY A 51 -2.65 -4.75 2.07
C GLY A 51 -4.07 -4.82 1.49
N ALA A 52 -5.05 -5.27 2.28
CA ALA A 52 -6.45 -5.26 1.88
C ALA A 52 -7.00 -3.85 1.62
N THR A 53 -6.54 -2.86 2.40
CA THR A 53 -6.93 -1.46 2.23
C THR A 53 -6.36 -0.88 0.93
N LEU A 54 -5.07 -1.10 0.66
CA LEU A 54 -4.41 -0.70 -0.59
C LEU A 54 -5.07 -1.36 -1.80
N TYR A 55 -5.33 -2.66 -1.73
CA TYR A 55 -6.01 -3.40 -2.81
C TYR A 55 -7.38 -2.81 -3.14
N ARG A 56 -8.14 -2.39 -2.14
CA ARG A 56 -9.43 -1.71 -2.34
C ARG A 56 -9.28 -0.33 -3.01
N VAL A 57 -8.23 0.42 -2.66
CA VAL A 57 -7.93 1.72 -3.31
C VAL A 57 -7.61 1.51 -4.79
N GLY A 58 -6.68 0.61 -5.12
CA GLY A 58 -6.31 0.31 -6.51
C GLY A 58 -7.50 -0.20 -7.34
N LEU A 59 -8.38 -1.02 -6.76
CA LEU A 59 -9.62 -1.44 -7.44
C LEU A 59 -10.53 -0.26 -7.80
N ASN A 60 -10.69 0.70 -6.90
CA ASN A 60 -11.51 1.88 -7.15
C ASN A 60 -10.92 2.73 -8.28
N GLU A 61 -9.61 2.94 -8.30
CA GLU A 61 -8.91 3.68 -9.35
C GLU A 61 -9.10 3.01 -10.72
N ARG A 62 -8.88 1.69 -10.80
CA ARG A 62 -9.11 0.92 -12.03
C ARG A 62 -10.55 0.99 -12.51
N MET A 63 -11.53 0.93 -11.60
CA MET A 63 -12.95 1.05 -11.95
C MET A 63 -13.30 2.44 -12.50
N VAL A 64 -12.75 3.51 -11.89
CA VAL A 64 -12.94 4.89 -12.37
C VAL A 64 -12.33 5.06 -13.76
N ALA A 65 -11.09 4.61 -13.96
CA ALA A 65 -10.41 4.66 -15.26
C ALA A 65 -11.18 3.87 -16.34
N ALA A 66 -11.68 2.67 -16.01
CA ALA A 66 -12.49 1.86 -16.92
C ALA A 66 -13.82 2.52 -17.30
N ARG A 67 -14.45 3.29 -16.39
CA ARG A 67 -15.66 4.06 -16.69
C ARG A 67 -15.38 5.25 -17.62
N GLN A 68 -14.25 5.93 -17.44
CA GLN A 68 -13.88 7.06 -18.29
C GLN A 68 -13.60 6.63 -19.73
N ARG A 69 -12.95 5.48 -19.95
CA ARG A 69 -12.67 4.93 -21.30
C ARG A 69 -13.91 4.49 -22.09
N ARG A 70 -15.07 4.37 -21.43
CA ARG A 70 -16.34 3.95 -22.06
C ARG A 70 -17.25 5.13 -22.42
N ARG A 71 -16.84 6.36 -22.10
CA ARG A 71 -17.52 7.61 -22.51
C ARG A 71 -16.81 8.21 -23.72
#